data_AF-A0A9E0XPD3-F1
#
_entry.id   AF-A0A9E0XPD3-F1
#
_cell.length_a   1.000
_cell.length_b   1.000
_cell.length_c   1.000
_cell.angle_alpha   90.00
_cell.angle_beta   90.00
_cell.angle_gamma   90.00
#
_symmetry.space_group_name_H-M   'P 1'
#
loop_
_entity.id
_entity.type
_entity.pdbx_description
1 polymer ?
#
loop_
_entity_poly.entity_id
_entity_poly.type
_entity_poly.pdbx_seq_one_letter_code
_entity_poly.pdbx_strand_id
1 'polypeptide(L)'
;MTNNPNLKRGWKPGQSGNPAGRPKGSRNRTTLVALAAMEQGAEEIARMLVEAALGGDISAARFVLDRLCPPMRDRPISIDLPDTRSAEGISKAQQAVLEAVAGGELTPGEGAALAGLVEGRRKALETEELERRIATLEEKSWAC
;
A
#
# COMPACT_ATOMS: atom_id res chain seq x y z
N MET A 1 16.19 -28.79 35.09
CA MET A 1 16.94 -27.52 35.16
C MET A 1 18.39 -27.79 34.76
N THR A 2 18.69 -27.80 33.46
CA THR A 2 20.05 -28.02 32.96
C THR A 2 20.76 -26.68 32.85
N ASN A 3 21.57 -26.35 33.87
CA ASN A 3 22.46 -25.18 33.83
C ASN A 3 23.52 -25.40 32.74
N ASN A 4 23.35 -24.72 31.60
CA ASN A 4 24.36 -24.70 30.55
C ASN A 4 25.47 -23.70 30.95
N PRO A 5 26.71 -24.16 31.20
CA PRO A 5 27.80 -23.32 31.74
C PRO A 5 28.32 -22.26 30.76
N ASN A 6 27.83 -22.23 29.51
CA ASN A 6 28.27 -21.30 28.45
C ASN A 6 27.41 -20.04 28.29
N LEU A 7 26.43 -19.79 29.17
CA LEU A 7 25.67 -18.54 29.13
C LEU A 7 26.46 -17.42 29.81
N LYS A 8 27.06 -16.51 29.01
CA LYS A 8 27.71 -15.30 29.52
C LYS A 8 26.74 -14.56 30.45
N ARG A 9 27.18 -14.27 31.68
CA ARG A 9 26.39 -13.53 32.68
C ARG A 9 25.90 -12.23 32.05
N GLY A 10 24.59 -11.95 32.21
CA GLY A 10 24.00 -10.68 31.77
C GLY A 10 24.70 -9.49 32.40
N TRP A 11 24.55 -8.32 31.79
CA TRP A 11 25.15 -7.10 32.33
C TRP A 11 24.63 -6.78 33.74
N LYS A 12 25.45 -6.13 34.57
CA LYS A 12 25.03 -5.68 35.90
C LYS A 12 23.83 -4.72 35.77
N PRO A 13 22.83 -4.76 36.68
CA PRO A 13 21.75 -3.78 36.70
C PRO A 13 22.31 -2.35 36.64
N GLY A 14 21.86 -1.55 35.67
CA GLY A 14 22.35 -0.18 35.45
C GLY A 14 23.60 -0.04 34.56
N GLN A 15 24.19 -1.14 34.08
CA GLN A 15 25.32 -1.12 33.14
C GLN A 15 24.89 -1.82 31.85
N SER A 16 24.68 -1.09 30.75
CA SER A 16 24.53 -1.70 29.43
C SER A 16 25.89 -1.64 28.73
N GLY A 17 26.34 -2.74 28.14
CA GLY A 17 27.54 -2.73 27.28
C GLY A 17 27.38 -1.91 26.00
N ASN A 18 26.17 -1.39 25.75
CA ASN A 18 25.89 -0.43 24.70
C ASN A 18 25.08 0.75 25.28
N PRO A 19 25.75 1.83 25.70
CA PRO A 19 25.10 3.02 26.27
C PRO A 19 24.18 3.76 25.29
N ALA A 20 24.48 3.69 23.99
CA ALA A 20 23.65 4.28 22.93
C ALA A 20 22.41 3.41 22.60
N GLY A 21 22.28 2.25 23.24
CA GLY A 21 21.23 1.29 22.95
C GLY A 21 21.44 0.58 21.61
N ARG A 22 20.61 -0.43 21.38
CA ARG A 22 20.65 -1.22 20.15
C ARG A 22 20.47 -0.32 18.91
N PRO A 23 21.29 -0.47 17.85
CA PRO A 23 21.18 0.36 16.65
C PRO A 23 19.76 0.32 16.06
N LYS A 24 19.22 1.50 15.74
CA LYS A 24 17.88 1.65 15.13
C LYS A 24 17.84 0.86 13.81
N GLY A 25 16.85 -0.03 13.68
CA GLY A 25 16.69 -0.90 12.50
C GLY A 25 17.44 -2.23 12.54
N SER A 26 18.23 -2.52 13.58
CA SER A 26 18.91 -3.82 13.69
C SER A 26 17.92 -4.96 14.00
N ARG A 27 17.91 -6.00 13.18
CA ARG A 27 17.09 -7.22 13.37
C ARG A 27 17.71 -8.16 14.40
N ASN A 28 16.89 -8.93 15.12
CA ASN A 28 17.39 -9.87 16.14
C ASN A 28 18.18 -10.97 15.43
N ARG A 29 19.30 -11.42 16.00
CA ARG A 29 20.06 -12.56 15.47
C ARG A 29 19.16 -13.77 15.23
N THR A 30 18.21 -14.02 16.13
CA THR A 30 17.20 -15.07 16.00
C THR A 30 16.35 -14.88 14.74
N THR A 31 15.91 -13.66 14.46
CA THR A 31 15.15 -13.32 13.25
C THR A 31 15.98 -13.52 11.99
N LEU A 32 17.26 -13.13 12.00
CA LEU A 32 18.14 -13.32 10.86
C LEU A 32 18.37 -14.80 10.53
N VAL A 33 18.60 -15.62 11.56
CA VAL A 33 18.75 -17.08 11.40
C VAL A 33 17.44 -17.71 10.90
N ALA A 34 16.30 -17.30 11.44
CA ALA A 34 14.99 -17.79 11.01
C ALA A 34 14.72 -17.44 9.54
N LEU A 35 14.97 -16.19 9.12
CA LEU A 35 14.77 -15.77 7.73
C LEU A 35 15.67 -16.54 6.76
N ALA A 36 16.94 -16.74 7.10
CA ALA A 36 17.87 -17.51 6.28
C ALA A 36 17.44 -18.98 6.15
N ALA A 37 16.95 -19.59 7.24
CA ALA A 37 16.41 -20.95 7.21
C ALA A 37 15.12 -21.05 6.37
N MET A 38 14.26 -20.03 6.43
CA MET A 38 13.03 -19.95 5.64
C MET A 38 13.32 -19.77 4.14
N GLU A 39 14.32 -18.96 3.77
CA GLU A 39 14.74 -18.82 2.37
C GLU A 39 15.25 -20.14 1.80
N GLN A 40 16.04 -20.89 2.58
CA GLN A 40 16.60 -22.18 2.15
C GLN A 40 15.55 -23.29 2.06
N GLY A 41 14.54 -23.28 2.94
CA GLY A 41 13.49 -24.30 2.99
C GLY A 41 12.15 -23.88 2.37
N ALA A 42 12.12 -22.76 1.62
CA ALA A 42 10.87 -22.18 1.13
C ALA A 42 10.09 -23.15 0.24
N GLU A 43 10.79 -23.89 -0.63
CA GLU A 43 10.17 -24.84 -1.56
C GLU A 43 9.58 -26.05 -0.81
N GLU A 44 10.33 -26.62 0.13
CA GLU A 44 9.88 -27.76 0.94
C GLU A 44 8.70 -27.38 1.83
N ILE A 45 8.72 -26.19 2.43
CA ILE A 45 7.60 -25.67 3.23
C ILE A 45 6.35 -25.51 2.35
N ALA A 46 6.50 -24.98 1.13
CA ALA A 46 5.38 -24.84 0.21
C ALA A 46 4.79 -26.19 -0.20
N ARG A 47 5.64 -27.20 -0.50
CA ARG A 47 5.19 -28.54 -0.85
C ARG A 47 4.47 -29.23 0.31
N MET A 48 5.03 -29.16 1.51
CA MET A 48 4.41 -29.70 2.72
C MET A 48 3.05 -29.07 2.99
N LEU A 49 2.90 -27.76 2.77
CA LEU A 49 1.63 -27.07 2.96
C LEU A 49 0.57 -27.50 1.94
N VAL A 50 0.96 -27.73 0.68
CA VAL A 50 0.06 -28.25 -0.36
C VAL A 50 -0.38 -29.68 -0.01
N GLU A 51 0.53 -30.54 0.44
CA GLU A 51 0.20 -31.90 0.86
C GLU A 51 -0.76 -31.91 2.06
N ALA A 52 -0.51 -31.06 3.07
CA ALA A 52 -1.40 -30.91 4.21
C ALA A 52 -2.80 -30.42 3.80
N ALA A 53 -2.88 -29.47 2.87
CA ALA A 53 -4.15 -28.98 2.32
C ALA A 53 -4.91 -30.09 1.58
N LEU A 54 -4.23 -30.86 0.73
CA LEU A 54 -4.82 -32.02 0.03
C LEU A 54 -5.25 -33.14 1.00
N GLY A 55 -4.57 -33.27 2.14
CA GLY A 55 -4.89 -34.17 3.23
C GLY A 55 -6.08 -33.74 4.10
N GLY A 56 -6.68 -32.58 3.83
CA GLY A 56 -7.88 -32.09 4.54
C GLY A 56 -7.61 -31.10 5.67
N ASP A 57 -6.37 -30.59 5.82
CA ASP A 57 -6.11 -29.48 6.73
C ASP A 57 -6.69 -28.17 6.15
N ILE A 58 -7.81 -27.73 6.73
CA ILE A 58 -8.53 -26.51 6.34
C ILE A 58 -7.67 -25.26 6.52
N SER A 59 -6.75 -25.24 7.50
CA SER A 59 -5.87 -24.08 7.74
C SER A 59 -4.82 -23.97 6.65
N ALA A 60 -4.22 -25.09 6.26
CA ALA A 60 -3.30 -25.15 5.13
C ALA A 60 -4.00 -24.80 3.81
N ALA A 61 -5.20 -25.35 3.58
CA ALA A 61 -6.01 -25.03 2.41
C ALA A 61 -6.36 -23.54 2.33
N ARG A 62 -6.76 -22.93 3.45
CA ARG A 62 -7.01 -21.48 3.51
C ARG A 62 -5.77 -20.67 3.16
N PHE A 63 -4.60 -21.01 3.70
CA PHE A 63 -3.36 -20.30 3.37
C PHE A 63 -3.03 -20.38 1.88
N VAL A 64 -3.16 -21.58 1.29
CA VAL A 64 -2.94 -21.80 -0.13
C VAL A 64 -3.93 -20.98 -0.98
N LEU A 65 -5.22 -20.99 -0.62
CA LEU A 65 -6.26 -20.22 -1.30
C LEU A 65 -6.04 -18.71 -1.17
N ASP A 66 -5.70 -18.19 0.02
CA ASP A 66 -5.43 -16.76 0.23
C ASP A 66 -4.22 -16.28 -0.62
N ARG A 67 -3.27 -17.17 -0.92
CA ARG A 67 -2.09 -16.86 -1.74
C ARG A 67 -2.32 -17.00 -3.25
N LEU A 68 -3.09 -18.00 -3.67
CA LEU A 68 -3.41 -18.29 -5.07
C LEU A 68 -4.55 -17.41 -5.60
N CYS A 69 -5.58 -17.23 -4.79
CA CYS A 69 -6.71 -16.36 -5.03
C CYS A 69 -6.61 -15.16 -4.07
N PRO A 70 -5.62 -14.26 -4.26
CA PRO A 70 -5.58 -13.06 -3.44
C PRO A 70 -6.95 -12.38 -3.53
N PRO A 71 -7.47 -11.82 -2.42
CA PRO A 71 -8.73 -11.10 -2.45
C PRO A 71 -8.66 -10.08 -3.58
N MET A 72 -9.64 -10.12 -4.47
CA MET A 72 -9.70 -9.29 -5.66
C MET A 72 -9.65 -7.83 -5.19
N ARG A 73 -8.47 -7.19 -5.30
CA ARG A 73 -8.22 -5.90 -4.65
C ARG A 73 -8.98 -4.78 -5.35
N ASP A 74 -8.91 -4.76 -6.67
CA ASP A 74 -9.65 -3.86 -7.54
C ASP A 74 -9.84 -4.55 -8.89
N ARG A 75 -11.01 -4.37 -9.52
CA ARG A 75 -11.23 -4.77 -10.91
C ARG A 75 -11.12 -3.54 -11.81
N PRO A 76 -10.67 -3.67 -13.07
CA PRO A 76 -10.81 -2.60 -14.04
C PRO A 76 -12.28 -2.20 -14.19
N ILE A 77 -12.58 -0.92 -14.00
CA ILE A 77 -13.90 -0.34 -14.24
C ILE A 77 -13.90 0.38 -15.58
N SER A 78 -14.97 0.21 -16.34
CA SER A 78 -15.21 0.93 -17.59
C SER A 78 -16.31 1.94 -17.34
N ILE A 79 -15.95 3.22 -17.40
CA ILE A 79 -16.88 4.34 -17.34
C ILE A 79 -16.47 5.32 -18.43
N ASP A 80 -17.45 5.80 -19.19
CA ASP A 80 -17.21 6.87 -20.14
C ASP A 80 -17.27 8.20 -19.39
N LEU A 81 -16.14 8.93 -19.37
CA LEU A 81 -16.07 10.22 -18.70
C LEU A 81 -15.95 11.33 -19.75
N PRO A 82 -16.70 12.43 -19.59
CA PRO A 82 -16.58 13.58 -20.47
C PRO A 82 -15.19 14.21 -20.36
N ASP A 83 -14.84 15.05 -21.35
CA ASP A 83 -13.56 15.75 -21.37
C ASP A 83 -13.36 16.58 -20.09
N THR A 84 -12.22 16.39 -19.41
CA THR A 84 -11.87 17.04 -18.14
C THR A 84 -10.80 18.13 -18.30
N ARG A 85 -10.67 18.70 -19.49
CA ARG A 85 -9.75 19.84 -19.76
C ARG A 85 -10.24 21.18 -19.22
N SER A 86 -11.52 21.30 -18.85
CA SER A 86 -12.11 22.52 -18.30
C SER A 86 -12.79 22.25 -16.96
N ALA A 87 -13.02 23.31 -16.18
CA ALA A 87 -13.78 23.22 -14.93
C ALA A 87 -15.21 22.69 -15.15
N GLU A 88 -15.85 23.11 -16.25
CA GLU A 88 -17.16 22.59 -16.65
C GLU A 88 -17.10 21.09 -16.96
N GLY A 89 -16.07 20.67 -17.69
CA GLY A 89 -15.83 19.27 -18.02
C GLY A 89 -15.63 18.39 -16.79
N ILE A 90 -14.87 18.88 -15.81
CA ILE A 90 -14.70 18.23 -14.51
C ILE A 90 -16.02 18.11 -13.75
N SER A 91 -16.83 19.17 -13.73
CA SER A 91 -18.14 19.12 -13.07
C SER A 91 -19.06 18.08 -13.73
N LYS A 92 -19.07 18.01 -15.07
CA LYS A 92 -19.80 16.97 -15.82
C LYS A 92 -19.27 15.57 -15.51
N ALA A 93 -17.96 15.39 -15.38
CA ALA A 93 -17.37 14.11 -15.01
C ALA A 93 -17.76 13.68 -13.59
N GLN A 94 -17.78 14.61 -12.63
CA GLN A 94 -18.26 14.33 -11.26
C GLN A 94 -19.74 13.92 -11.26
N GLN A 95 -20.57 14.60 -12.07
CA GLN A 95 -21.98 14.26 -12.22
C GLN A 95 -22.16 12.86 -12.82
N ALA A 96 -21.41 12.51 -13.88
CA ALA A 96 -21.46 11.18 -14.48
C ALA A 96 -21.09 10.06 -13.49
N VAL A 97 -20.07 10.29 -12.64
CA VAL A 97 -19.71 9.35 -11.56
C VAL A 97 -20.86 9.20 -10.56
N LEU A 98 -21.49 10.30 -10.15
CA LEU A 98 -22.60 10.27 -9.19
C LEU A 98 -23.81 9.51 -9.76
N GLU A 99 -24.13 9.72 -11.03
CA GLU A 99 -25.22 9.02 -11.73
C GLU A 99 -24.93 7.52 -11.86
N ALA A 100 -23.71 7.14 -12.21
CA ALA A 100 -23.32 5.72 -12.31
C ALA A 100 -23.40 5.00 -10.96
N VAL A 101 -23.08 5.68 -9.85
CA VAL A 101 -23.26 5.13 -8.50
C VAL A 101 -24.74 5.03 -8.14
N ALA A 102 -25.53 6.08 -8.41
CA ALA A 102 -26.95 6.09 -8.12
C ALA A 102 -27.73 5.05 -8.94
N GLY A 103 -27.29 4.78 -10.17
CA GLY A 103 -27.83 3.74 -11.05
C GLY A 103 -27.38 2.32 -10.71
N GLY A 104 -26.42 2.16 -9.80
CA GLY A 104 -25.89 0.86 -9.38
C GLY A 104 -24.91 0.22 -10.38
N GLU A 105 -24.45 0.97 -11.38
CA GLU A 105 -23.40 0.53 -12.32
C GLU A 105 -22.03 0.50 -11.63
N LEU A 106 -21.83 1.42 -10.68
CA LEU A 106 -20.68 1.49 -9.80
C LEU A 106 -21.08 1.27 -8.35
N THR A 107 -20.21 0.60 -7.61
CA THR A 107 -20.30 0.58 -6.15
C THR A 107 -19.91 1.94 -5.57
N PRO A 108 -20.37 2.28 -4.35
CA PRO A 108 -19.93 3.51 -3.67
C PRO A 108 -18.41 3.60 -3.48
N GLY A 109 -17.72 2.45 -3.34
CA GLY A 109 -16.26 2.41 -3.25
C GLY A 109 -15.57 2.78 -4.55
N GLU A 110 -16.02 2.22 -5.67
CA GLU A 110 -15.52 2.57 -7.02
C GLU A 110 -15.82 4.04 -7.35
N GLY A 111 -17.02 4.52 -7.01
CA GLY A 111 -17.40 5.93 -7.18
C GLY A 111 -16.51 6.89 -6.39
N ALA A 112 -16.20 6.56 -5.13
CA ALA A 112 -15.29 7.36 -4.30
C ALA A 112 -13.87 7.39 -4.89
N ALA A 113 -13.38 6.27 -5.41
CA ALA A 113 -12.07 6.21 -6.07
C ALA A 113 -12.02 7.10 -7.33
N LEU A 114 -13.04 7.02 -8.19
CA LEU A 114 -13.14 7.86 -9.39
C LEU A 114 -13.27 9.35 -9.06
N ALA A 115 -14.12 9.70 -8.09
CA ALA A 115 -14.27 11.08 -7.65
C ALA A 115 -12.94 11.67 -7.16
N GLY A 116 -12.10 10.86 -6.51
CA GLY A 116 -10.74 11.23 -6.12
C GLY A 116 -9.82 11.54 -7.30
N LEU A 117 -9.89 10.75 -8.39
CA LEU A 117 -9.12 11.01 -9.61
C LEU A 117 -9.55 12.30 -10.30
N VAL A 118 -10.87 12.53 -10.40
CA VAL A 118 -11.43 13.75 -11.00
C VAL A 118 -11.04 15.00 -10.18
N GLU A 119 -11.06 14.90 -8.85
CA GLU A 119 -10.58 15.98 -7.98
C GLU A 119 -9.07 16.24 -8.14
N GLY A 120 -8.26 15.19 -8.34
CA GLY A 120 -6.84 15.33 -8.69
C GLY A 120 -6.65 16.14 -9.98
N ARG A 121 -7.46 15.88 -11.01
CA ARG A 121 -7.45 16.66 -12.26
C ARG A 121 -7.85 18.12 -12.04
N ARG A 122 -8.84 18.38 -11.18
CA ARG A 122 -9.26 19.76 -10.83
C ARG A 122 -8.13 20.57 -10.21
N LYS A 123 -7.40 19.97 -9.25
CA LYS A 123 -6.24 20.61 -8.60
C LYS A 123 -5.10 20.89 -9.58
N ALA A 124 -4.86 19.98 -10.54
CA ALA A 124 -3.87 20.20 -11.58
C ALA A 124 -4.24 21.41 -12.46
N LEU A 125 -5.49 21.50 -12.92
CA LEU A 125 -5.96 22.67 -13.71
C LEU A 125 -5.85 23.98 -12.93
N GLU A 126 -6.22 23.97 -11.64
CA GLU A 126 -6.09 25.15 -10.77
C GLU A 126 -4.63 25.60 -10.66
N THR A 127 -3.71 24.65 -10.53
CA THR A 127 -2.26 24.93 -10.46
C THR A 127 -1.76 25.57 -11.76
N GLU A 128 -2.11 24.99 -12.91
CA GLU A 128 -1.75 25.51 -14.25
C GLU A 128 -2.32 26.93 -14.47
N GLU A 129 -3.56 27.17 -14.04
CA GLU A 129 -4.20 28.48 -14.17
C GLU A 129 -3.53 29.54 -13.29
N LEU A 130 -3.20 29.19 -12.04
CA LEU A 130 -2.50 30.09 -11.13
C LEU A 130 -1.10 30.42 -11.64
N GLU A 131 -0.35 29.43 -12.11
CA GLU A 131 0.98 29.63 -12.71
C GLU A 131 0.92 30.62 -13.88
N ARG A 132 -0.02 30.41 -14.82
CA ARG A 132 -0.24 31.31 -15.96
C ARG A 132 -0.57 32.74 -15.52
N ARG A 133 -1.44 32.89 -14.52
CA ARG A 133 -1.83 34.22 -14.00
C ARG A 133 -0.66 34.93 -13.33
N ILE A 134 0.16 34.22 -12.56
CA ILE A 134 1.36 34.77 -11.91
C ILE A 134 2.34 35.25 -12.97
N ALA A 135 2.67 34.42 -13.96
CA ALA A 135 3.59 34.80 -15.04
C ALA A 135 3.14 36.08 -15.76
N THR A 136 1.84 36.18 -16.08
CA THR A 136 1.27 37.38 -16.73
C THR A 136 1.39 38.64 -15.85
N LEU A 137 1.27 38.49 -14.54
CA LEU A 137 1.40 39.61 -13.60
C LEU A 137 2.86 40.02 -13.42
N GLU A 138 3.78 39.07 -13.37
CA GLU A 138 5.23 39.32 -13.27
C GLU A 138 5.75 40.04 -14.53
N GLU A 139 5.33 39.62 -15.72
CA GLU A 139 5.67 40.32 -16.98
C GLU A 139 5.19 41.78 -16.98
N LYS A 140 3.95 42.02 -16.52
CA LYS A 140 3.40 43.38 -16.42
C LYS A 140 4.09 44.23 -15.35
N SER A 141 4.47 43.61 -14.23
CA SER A 141 5.16 44.30 -13.13
C SER A 141 6.60 44.64 -13.47
N TRP A 142 7.25 43.88 -14.35
CA TRP A 142 8.64 44.10 -14.77
C TRP A 142 8.76 45.02 -16.01
N ALA A 143 7.66 45.23 -16.74
CA ALA A 143 7.63 46.13 -17.90
C ALA A 143 7.43 47.62 -17.56
N CYS A 144 7.34 47.98 -16.27
CA CYS A 144 7.24 49.34 -15.73
C CYS A 144 8.51 49.73 -14.97
#